data_AF-A0A916YJP7-F1
#
_entry.id   AF-A0A916YJP7-F1
#
_cell.length_a   1.000
_cell.length_b   1.000
_cell.length_c   1.000
_cell.angle_alpha   90.00
_cell.angle_beta   90.00
_cell.angle_gamma   90.00
#
_symmetry.space_group_name_H-M   'P 1'
#
loop_
_entity.id
_entity.type
_entity.pdbx_description
1 polymer ?
#
loop_
_entity_poly.entity_id
_entity_poly.type
_entity_poly.pdbx_seq_one_letter_code
_entity_poly.pdbx_strand_id
1 'polypeptide(L)' 'MNTQVKIPQGDEKITVQLTRKEMMALAGIRFHGNHNIEVSARKKLNEALVETYESDNVQPRQIIN' A
#
# COMPACT_ATOMS: atom_id res chain seq x y z
N MET A 1 5.10 -22.47 -15.21
CA MET A 1 4.01 -21.52 -14.94
C MET A 1 4.59 -20.42 -14.06
N ASN A 2 4.80 -19.23 -14.62
CA ASN A 2 5.44 -18.10 -13.94
C ASN A 2 4.36 -17.05 -13.74
N THR A 3 3.78 -16.97 -12.54
CA THR A 3 2.78 -15.94 -12.18
C THR A 3 3.53 -14.63 -11.96
N GLN A 4 3.92 -14.01 -13.06
CA GLN A 4 4.48 -12.67 -13.06
C GLN A 4 3.30 -11.73 -12.82
N VAL A 5 3.16 -11.26 -11.57
CA VAL A 5 2.20 -10.22 -11.21
C VAL A 5 2.64 -8.96 -11.95
N LYS A 6 2.06 -8.72 -13.12
CA LYS A 6 2.21 -7.47 -13.86
C LYS A 6 1.44 -6.42 -13.08
N ILE A 7 2.12 -5.66 -12.24
CA ILE A 7 1.56 -4.47 -11.62
C ILE A 7 1.37 -3.46 -12.76
N PRO A 8 0.13 -3.12 -13.16
CA PRO A 8 -0.10 -2.01 -14.08
C PRO A 8 0.47 -0.74 -13.41
N GLN A 9 1.08 0.18 -14.17
CA GLN A 9 1.72 1.41 -13.64
C GLN A 9 2.98 1.17 -12.79
N GLY A 10 3.91 0.32 -13.26
CA GLY A 10 5.08 -0.15 -12.49
C GLY A 10 6.06 0.87 -11.90
N ASP A 11 5.96 2.16 -12.24
CA ASP A 11 6.76 3.26 -11.67
C ASP A 11 5.93 4.25 -10.84
N GLU A 12 4.65 3.96 -10.60
CA GLU A 12 3.78 4.84 -9.83
C GLU A 12 4.14 4.84 -8.35
N LYS A 13 4.37 6.05 -7.83
CA LYS A 13 4.83 6.26 -6.46
C LYS A 13 3.63 6.48 -5.56
N ILE A 14 3.45 5.58 -4.62
CA ILE A 14 2.46 5.73 -3.55
C ILE A 14 3.16 6.35 -2.35
N THR A 15 2.58 7.43 -1.82
CA THR A 15 3.09 8.11 -0.63
C THR A 15 2.20 7.74 0.55
N VAL A 16 2.79 7.24 1.65
CA VAL A 16 2.04 6.85 2.85
C VAL A 16 2.61 7.59 4.07
N GLN A 17 1.73 8.15 4.90
CA GLN A 17 2.15 8.77 6.16
C GLN A 17 2.29 7.71 7.26
N LEU A 18 3.51 7.58 7.78
CA LEU A 18 3.86 6.65 8.84
C LEU A 18 4.54 7.38 10.00
N THR A 19 4.34 6.88 11.21
CA THR A 19 5.14 7.32 12.36
C THR A 19 6.55 6.73 12.28
N ARG A 20 7.51 7.37 12.96
CA ARG A 20 8.91 6.87 13.03
C ARG A 20 8.98 5.41 13.47
N LYS A 21 8.17 5.00 14.45
CA LYS A 21 8.15 3.62 14.95
C LYS A 21 7.60 2.63 13.91
N GLU A 22 6.56 3.01 13.17
CA GLU A 22 5.99 2.18 12.11
C GLU A 22 6.99 1.99 10.95
N MET A 23 7.65 3.06 10.51
CA MET A 23 8.71 2.98 9.50
C MET A 23 9.86 2.07 9.96
N MET A 24 10.32 2.24 11.20
CA MET A 24 11.35 1.38 11.78
C MET A 24 10.91 -0.09 11.84
N ALA A 25 9.64 -0.35 12.18
CA ALA A 25 9.10 -1.71 12.20
C ALA A 25 9.09 -2.34 10.80
N LEU A 26 8.72 -1.58 9.76
CA LEU A 26 8.79 -2.03 8.38
C LEU A 26 10.23 -2.25 7.88
N ALA A 27 11.19 -1.47 8.39
CA ALA A 27 12.62 -1.66 8.13
C ALA A 27 13.23 -2.89 8.85
N GLY A 28 12.44 -3.65 9.60
CA GLY A 28 12.86 -4.88 10.28
C GLY A 28 13.24 -4.69 11.75
N ILE A 29 13.12 -3.48 12.30
CA ILE A 29 13.39 -3.23 13.73
C ILE A 29 12.24 -3.80 14.56
N ARG A 30 12.56 -4.77 15.42
CA ARG A 30 11.57 -5.41 16.29
C ARG A 30 11.37 -4.60 17.56
N PHE A 31 10.12 -4.18 17.80
CA PHE A 31 9.71 -3.55 19.05
C PHE A 31 9.21 -4.62 20.02
N HIS A 32 10.14 -5.25 20.73
CA HIS A 32 9.86 -6.24 21.77
C HIS A 32 9.00 -5.59 22.87
N GLY A 33 7.71 -5.92 22.91
CA GLY A 33 6.72 -5.31 23.82
C GLY A 33 5.63 -4.48 23.14
N ASN A 34 5.72 -4.24 21.83
CA ASN A 34 4.63 -3.57 21.10
C ASN A 34 4.53 -4.07 19.65
N HIS A 35 4.02 -5.28 19.50
CA HIS A 35 3.75 -5.90 18.20
C HIS A 35 2.70 -5.15 17.37
N ASN A 36 1.87 -4.33 18.02
CA ASN A 36 0.83 -3.54 17.36
C ASN A 36 1.42 -2.50 16.40
N ILE A 37 2.65 -2.06 16.60
CA ILE A 37 3.33 -1.09 15.71
C ILE A 37 3.53 -1.70 14.32
N GLU A 38 3.98 -2.96 14.25
CA GLU A 38 4.19 -3.66 12.99
C GLU A 38 2.86 -3.92 12.27
N VAL A 39 1.84 -4.33 13.03
CA VAL A 39 0.49 -4.57 12.50
C VAL A 39 -0.13 -3.27 11.98
N SER A 40 -0.02 -2.17 12.73
CA SER A 40 -0.49 -0.83 12.33
C SER A 40 0.19 -0.35 11.05
N ALA A 41 1.52 -0.48 10.97
CA ALA A 41 2.28 -0.08 9.79
C ALA A 41 1.83 -0.85 8.54
N ARG A 42 1.64 -2.16 8.66
CA ARG A 42 1.16 -3.03 7.57
C ARG A 42 -0.27 -2.68 7.16
N LYS A 43 -1.14 -2.38 8.13
CA LYS A 43 -2.52 -1.98 7.86
C LYS A 43 -2.58 -0.71 7.02
N LYS A 44 -1.85 0.34 7.41
CA LYS A 44 -1.80 1.60 6.67
C LYS A 44 -1.27 1.43 5.24
N LEU A 45 -0.27 0.57 5.06
CA LEU A 45 0.29 0.29 3.75
C LEU A 45 -0.72 -0.44 2.85
N ASN A 46 -1.44 -1.42 3.40
CA ASN A 46 -2.50 -2.11 2.67
C ASN A 46 -3.66 -1.19 2.32
N GLU A 47 -4.08 -0.31 3.24
CA GLU A 47 -5.13 0.69 2.97
C GLU A 47 -4.73 1.61 1.81
N ALA A 48 -3.49 2.12 1.80
CA ALA A 48 -2.99 2.94 0.70
C ALA A 48 -2.95 2.19 -0.64
N LEU A 49 -2.57 0.91 -0.64
CA LEU A 49 -2.57 0.08 -1.85
C LEU A 49 -3.99 -0.18 -2.38
N VAL A 50 -4.95 -0.40 -1.48
CA VAL A 50 -6.36 -0.60 -1.87
C VAL A 50 -6.94 0.70 -2.44
N GLU A 51 -6.68 1.84 -1.80
CA GLU A 51 -7.16 3.15 -2.27
C GLU A 51 -6.63 3.49 -3.66
N THR A 52 -5.35 3.23 -3.93
CA THR A 52 -4.79 3.42 -5.28
C THR A 52 -5.44 2.49 -6.29
N TYR A 53 -5.62 1.21 -5.93
CA TYR A 53 -6.24 0.24 -6.82
C TYR A 53 -7.72 0.56 -7.11
N GLU A 54 -8.49 0.98 -6.11
CA GLU A 54 -9.89 1.38 -6.28
C GLU A 54 -9.99 2.64 -7.15
N SER A 55 -9.08 3.60 -6.98
CA SER A 55 -9.02 4.81 -7.80
C SER A 55 -8.73 4.50 -9.28
N ASP A 56 -7.81 3.57 -9.56
CA ASP A 56 -7.48 3.14 -10.94
C ASP A 56 -8.65 2.43 -11.63
N ASN A 57 -9.53 1.77 -10.87
CA ASN A 57 -10.68 1.06 -11.42
C ASN A 57 -11.90 1.97 -11.70
N VAL A 58 -11.87 3.24 -11.31
CA VAL A 58 -12.88 4.23 -11.71
C VAL A 58 -12.53 4.79 -13.10
N GLN A 59 -12.71 3.99 -14.14
CA GLN A 59 -12.68 4.52 -15.51
C GLN A 59 -13.92 5.42 -15.73
N PRO A 60 -13.76 6.66 -16.26
CA PRO A 60 -14.90 7.50 -16.59
C PRO A 60 -15.74 6.80 -17.66
N ARG A 61 -16.99 6.47 -17.34
CA ARG A 61 -17.99 6.05 -18.32
C ARG A 61 -18.09 7.15 -19.37
N GLN A 62 -17.47 6.92 -20.54
CA GLN A 62 -17.65 7.79 -21.68
C GLN A 62 -19.13 7.81 -22.04
N ILE A 63 -19.76 8.97 -21.85
CA ILE A 63 -21.11 9.24 -22.31
C ILE A 63 -21.01 9.33 -23.83
N ILE A 64 -21.42 8.27 -24.51
CA ILE A 64 -21.57 8.24 -25.97
C ILE A 64 -22.85 9.02 -26.30
N ASN A 65 -22.70 10.16 -26.97
CA ASN A 65 -23.78 10.92 -27.60
C ASN A 65 -24.20 10.27 -28.92
#